data_AF-A0A8J3UT60-F1
#
_entry.id   AF-A0A8J3UT60-F1
#
_cell.length_a   1.000
_cell.length_b   1.000
_cell.length_c   1.000
_cell.angle_alpha   90.00
_cell.angle_beta   90.00
_cell.angle_gamma   90.00
#
_symmetry.space_group_name_H-M   'P 1'
#
loop_
_entity.id
_entity.type
_entity.pdbx_description
1 polymer ?
#
loop_
_entity_poly.entity_id
_entity_poly.type
_entity_poly.pdbx_seq_one_letter_code
_entity_poly.pdbx_strand_id
1 'polypeptide(L)'
;MSGRKPERTRQTDVPERGSDVTQRPTGGDRPGPGSPDSRDWFAPPLDQPADMDITYTGPPPQPPSIPIPGTLRPVGDLRVWPAPSEEEHTMTVPFPAVPGTRVELPAHYRRPTQAAVPAPPPRKKMSRGKRRALLGAGAILSVAAAVALPGWFAYEVYQYGRPSDHIHIVKPGQAATWQHVSWKVSLAAIPDPVPSAKPDTSRQWMKVVVTRTALDEEGTIRHYTPEVRLTDKSGRVWLAEMVNETTPNEPQENKIGTPYQIDLMGVVPPSVADQVEVLLRPSISRDVPGQSVTDMMKESVTTEEKSDQVLRFTR
;
A
#
# COMPACT_ATOMS: atom_id res chain seq x y z
N MET A 1 45.45 -57.87 35.92
CA MET A 1 46.04 -56.59 36.37
C MET A 1 44.93 -55.55 36.23
N SER A 2 44.14 -55.26 37.27
CA SER A 2 44.35 -54.23 38.31
C SER A 2 44.52 -52.84 37.70
N GLY A 3 43.73 -51.78 37.96
CA GLY A 3 42.66 -51.51 38.93
C GLY A 3 41.85 -50.25 38.51
N ARG A 4 40.61 -50.04 39.02
CA ARG A 4 40.17 -48.98 39.97
C ARG A 4 40.68 -47.56 39.62
N LYS A 5 39.87 -46.50 39.57
CA LYS A 5 38.72 -46.08 40.42
C LYS A 5 38.02 -44.84 39.76
N PRO A 6 36.75 -44.53 40.10
CA PRO A 6 36.05 -43.31 39.70
C PRO A 6 36.21 -42.18 40.73
N GLU A 7 36.12 -40.93 40.27
CA GLU A 7 36.17 -39.74 41.12
C GLU A 7 34.80 -39.06 41.20
N ARG A 8 34.36 -38.84 42.44
CA ARG A 8 33.07 -38.33 42.89
C ARG A 8 33.41 -37.22 43.87
N THR A 9 32.93 -35.99 43.69
CA THR A 9 32.96 -35.00 44.78
C THR A 9 31.78 -34.02 44.70
N ARG A 10 30.90 -34.16 45.72
CA ARG A 10 30.17 -33.16 46.55
C ARG A 10 29.63 -31.90 45.85
N GLN A 11 28.32 -31.60 45.80
CA GLN A 11 27.30 -31.45 46.85
C GLN A 11 27.75 -30.55 48.03
N THR A 12 27.24 -29.31 48.05
CA THR A 12 27.20 -28.46 49.24
C THR A 12 25.86 -27.73 49.25
N ASP A 13 25.10 -28.00 50.31
CA ASP A 13 23.82 -27.38 50.66
C ASP A 13 24.02 -25.97 51.26
N VAL A 14 23.12 -25.04 50.89
CA VAL A 14 22.20 -24.17 51.70
C VAL A 14 22.61 -23.94 53.18
N PRO A 15 22.41 -22.75 53.86
CA PRO A 15 21.17 -21.97 53.84
C PRO A 15 21.22 -20.44 54.20
N GLU A 16 20.00 -19.88 54.33
CA GLU A 16 19.55 -18.68 55.09
C GLU A 16 19.54 -17.31 54.38
N ARG A 17 18.40 -16.61 54.23
CA ARG A 17 17.26 -16.22 55.11
C ARG A 17 17.47 -14.80 55.69
N GLY A 18 16.55 -13.90 55.35
CA GLY A 18 16.35 -12.57 55.94
C GLY A 18 16.18 -11.50 54.85
N SER A 19 15.19 -10.61 54.85
CA SER A 19 14.03 -10.40 55.73
C SER A 19 13.16 -9.35 55.07
N ASP A 20 11.85 -9.46 55.30
CA ASP A 20 10.83 -8.45 55.02
C ASP A 20 11.23 -7.04 55.49
N VAL A 21 10.96 -6.03 54.65
CA VAL A 21 10.56 -4.70 55.13
C VAL A 21 9.40 -4.22 54.26
N THR A 22 8.20 -4.44 54.78
CA THR A 22 7.00 -3.69 54.42
C THR A 22 7.01 -2.38 55.20
N GLN A 23 7.11 -1.23 54.53
CA GLN A 23 6.67 0.06 55.08
C GLN A 23 6.05 0.95 53.99
N ARG A 24 4.71 1.02 54.02
CA ARG A 24 3.88 2.21 53.77
C ARG A 24 3.07 2.39 55.06
N PRO A 25 2.72 3.62 55.52
CA PRO A 25 1.84 4.47 54.73
C PRO A 25 1.93 6.01 54.94
N THR A 26 1.26 6.71 54.01
CA THR A 26 0.49 7.97 54.14
C THR A 26 1.17 9.27 54.60
N GLY A 27 1.28 10.20 53.66
CA GLY A 27 1.24 11.65 53.87
C GLY A 27 0.71 12.31 52.60
N GLY A 28 -0.49 12.89 52.67
CA GLY A 28 -1.11 13.58 51.55
C GLY A 28 -0.55 14.99 51.40
N ASP A 29 -0.25 15.38 50.16
CA ASP A 29 -0.01 16.77 49.80
C ASP A 29 -0.68 17.11 48.47
N ARG A 30 -1.24 18.32 48.46
CA ARG A 30 -2.05 18.92 47.39
C ARG A 30 -1.23 19.07 46.09
N PRO A 31 -1.84 18.95 44.90
CA PRO A 31 -1.15 19.24 43.65
C PRO A 31 -0.93 20.75 43.52
N GLY A 32 0.33 21.17 43.60
CA GLY A 32 0.77 22.51 43.20
C GLY A 32 0.72 22.68 41.67
N PRO A 33 0.55 23.91 41.17
CA PRO A 33 0.54 24.20 39.74
C PRO A 33 1.98 24.14 39.21
N GLY A 34 2.35 23.03 38.59
CA GLY A 34 3.69 22.85 38.02
C GLY A 34 4.07 21.39 37.86
N SER A 35 3.24 20.60 37.16
CA SER A 35 3.63 19.25 36.76
C SER A 35 4.44 19.32 35.45
N PRO A 36 5.64 18.74 35.37
CA PRO A 36 6.49 18.75 34.17
C PRO A 36 5.90 17.99 32.95
N ASP A 37 4.74 17.35 33.13
CA ASP A 37 4.04 16.60 32.08
C ASP A 37 3.00 17.42 31.29
N SER A 38 2.88 18.72 31.55
CA SER A 38 2.09 19.64 30.72
C SER A 38 3.00 20.41 29.76
N ARG A 39 3.79 19.68 28.98
CA ARG A 39 4.57 20.27 27.89
C ARG A 39 3.60 20.50 26.73
N ASP A 40 3.12 21.73 26.61
CA ASP A 40 2.36 22.19 25.45
C ASP A 40 3.12 21.76 24.19
N TRP A 41 2.44 21.04 23.30
CA TRP A 41 2.99 20.51 22.05
C TRP A 41 3.59 21.61 21.14
N PHE A 42 3.32 22.87 21.45
CA PHE A 42 3.82 24.06 20.76
C PHE A 42 4.97 24.79 21.47
N ALA A 43 5.47 24.28 22.59
CA ALA A 43 6.62 24.88 23.25
C ALA A 43 7.93 24.47 22.52
N PRO A 44 8.75 25.43 22.06
CA PRO A 44 10.04 25.12 21.44
C PRO A 44 10.99 24.40 22.42
N PRO A 45 11.98 23.64 21.91
CA PRO A 45 12.97 22.98 22.74
C PRO A 45 13.77 23.99 23.59
N LEU A 46 14.14 23.61 24.83
CA LEU A 46 14.87 24.49 25.76
C LEU A 46 16.25 24.95 25.25
N ASP A 47 16.82 24.27 24.26
CA ASP A 47 18.15 24.58 23.72
C ASP A 47 18.12 25.52 22.50
N GLN A 48 16.95 26.11 22.18
CA GLN A 48 16.86 27.10 21.13
C GLN A 48 17.30 28.47 21.67
N PRO A 49 18.35 29.11 21.12
CA PRO A 49 18.76 30.44 21.57
C PRO A 49 17.62 31.43 21.36
N ALA A 50 17.12 32.04 22.43
CA ALA A 50 16.01 32.99 22.43
C ALA A 50 16.35 34.36 21.78
N ASP A 51 17.48 34.44 21.07
CA ASP A 51 18.08 35.67 20.57
C ASP A 51 18.24 35.63 19.04
N MET A 52 17.37 34.90 18.34
CA MET A 52 17.15 35.14 16.92
C MET A 52 16.04 36.17 16.77
N ASP A 53 16.45 37.42 16.63
CA ASP A 53 15.62 38.53 16.19
C ASP A 53 15.07 38.19 14.78
N ILE A 54 13.89 37.56 14.72
CA ILE A 54 13.21 37.16 13.46
C ILE A 54 12.54 38.37 12.79
N THR A 55 12.94 39.58 13.16
CA THR A 55 12.47 40.80 12.50
C THR A 55 13.28 41.01 11.22
N TYR A 56 13.00 40.18 10.21
CA TYR A 56 13.48 40.41 8.85
C TYR A 56 12.81 41.69 8.31
N THR A 57 13.48 42.84 8.45
CA THR A 57 13.12 44.11 7.81
C THR A 57 13.65 44.20 6.38
N GLY A 58 13.71 43.07 5.67
CA GLY A 58 14.03 43.02 4.25
C GLY A 58 12.76 42.90 3.41
N PRO A 59 12.73 43.42 2.18
CA PRO A 59 11.65 43.11 1.25
C PRO A 59 11.63 41.58 1.05
N PRO A 60 10.44 40.95 1.04
CA PRO A 60 10.34 39.51 0.93
C PRO A 60 11.08 39.00 -0.31
N PRO A 61 11.81 37.87 -0.23
CA PRO A 61 12.44 37.28 -1.40
C PRO A 61 11.36 36.99 -2.44
N GLN A 62 11.51 37.57 -3.63
CA GLN A 62 10.61 37.31 -4.73
C GLN A 62 10.70 35.82 -5.09
N PRO A 63 9.58 35.11 -5.23
CA PRO A 63 9.59 33.73 -5.66
C PRO A 63 10.23 33.64 -7.06
N PRO A 64 10.99 32.57 -7.36
CA PRO A 64 11.53 32.36 -8.70
C PRO A 64 10.37 32.34 -9.70
N SER A 65 10.41 33.25 -10.67
CA SER A 65 9.44 33.31 -11.76
C SER A 65 9.68 32.13 -12.70
N ILE A 66 9.05 31.01 -12.40
CA ILE A 66 8.92 29.91 -13.35
C ILE A 66 7.96 30.40 -14.45
N PRO A 67 8.37 30.51 -15.72
CA PRO A 67 7.45 30.90 -16.79
C PRO A 67 6.45 29.77 -16.99
N ILE A 68 5.25 29.92 -16.42
CA ILE A 68 4.09 29.10 -16.76
C ILE A 68 3.59 29.62 -18.13
N PRO A 69 3.64 28.83 -19.21
CA PRO A 69 2.99 29.20 -20.45
C PRO A 69 1.48 29.20 -20.20
N GLY A 70 0.85 30.37 -20.29
CA GLY A 70 -0.60 30.50 -20.18
C GLY A 70 -1.06 31.13 -18.86
N THR A 71 -0.76 32.41 -18.68
CA THR A 71 -1.44 33.24 -17.67
C THR A 71 -2.91 33.39 -18.06
N LEU A 72 -3.80 32.93 -17.19
CA LEU A 72 -5.24 33.07 -17.28
C LEU A 72 -5.62 34.55 -17.37
N ARG A 73 -6.07 34.97 -18.55
CA ARG A 73 -6.80 36.22 -18.75
C ARG A 73 -8.17 36.13 -18.07
N PRO A 74 -8.73 37.25 -17.56
CA PRO A 74 -10.06 37.26 -16.97
C PRO A 74 -11.11 36.76 -17.97
N VAL A 75 -12.04 35.97 -17.46
CA VAL A 75 -13.11 35.29 -18.19
C VAL A 75 -13.97 36.30 -18.95
N GLY A 76 -13.63 36.50 -20.22
CA GLY A 76 -14.51 37.04 -21.24
C GLY A 76 -15.16 35.89 -22.00
N ASP A 77 -16.43 35.66 -21.73
CA ASP A 77 -17.45 35.12 -22.63
C ASP A 77 -17.01 33.98 -23.58
N LEU A 78 -16.97 32.76 -23.04
CA LEU A 78 -16.83 31.52 -23.82
C LEU A 78 -18.12 31.24 -24.60
N ARG A 79 -18.21 31.83 -25.79
CA ARG A 79 -19.07 31.36 -26.87
C ARG A 79 -18.72 29.90 -27.20
N VAL A 80 -19.74 29.07 -27.11
CA VAL A 80 -19.77 27.69 -27.58
C VAL A 80 -19.70 27.70 -29.11
N TRP A 81 -18.82 26.87 -29.68
CA TRP A 81 -18.74 26.44 -31.09
C TRP A 81 -18.15 27.43 -32.12
N PRO A 82 -17.17 27.03 -32.95
CA PRO A 82 -16.77 27.85 -34.09
C PRO A 82 -17.81 27.76 -35.21
N ALA A 83 -18.11 28.91 -35.81
CA ALA A 83 -18.87 29.03 -37.05
C ALA A 83 -18.05 28.49 -38.24
N PRO A 84 -18.70 27.88 -39.26
CA PRO A 84 -18.01 27.44 -40.47
C PRO A 84 -17.46 28.65 -41.24
N SER A 85 -16.23 28.53 -41.72
CA SER A 85 -15.57 29.49 -42.60
C SER A 85 -16.23 29.47 -43.98
N GLU A 86 -16.70 30.64 -44.41
CA GLU A 86 -17.08 30.94 -45.79
C GLU A 86 -15.82 31.11 -46.64
N GLU A 87 -15.26 30.02 -47.19
CA GLU A 87 -14.42 30.10 -48.39
C GLU A 87 -14.73 28.92 -49.30
N GLU A 88 -15.47 29.22 -50.36
CA GLU A 88 -15.72 28.36 -51.51
C GLU A 88 -14.42 28.06 -52.25
N HIS A 89 -13.98 26.80 -52.26
CA HIS A 89 -13.23 26.24 -53.38
C HIS A 89 -13.69 24.80 -53.67
N THR A 90 -14.60 24.73 -54.66
CA THR A 90 -14.76 23.66 -55.65
C THR A 90 -13.82 22.45 -55.52
N MET A 91 -14.37 21.29 -55.12
CA MET A 91 -14.03 19.97 -55.70
C MET A 91 -15.23 19.02 -55.57
N THR A 92 -16.04 19.01 -56.61
CA THR A 92 -17.14 18.06 -56.83
C THR A 92 -16.55 16.70 -57.16
N VAL A 93 -16.60 15.75 -56.22
CA VAL A 93 -16.34 14.33 -56.51
C VAL A 93 -17.70 13.64 -56.58
N PRO A 94 -18.14 13.10 -57.73
CA PRO A 94 -19.45 12.49 -57.84
C PRO A 94 -19.48 11.12 -57.14
N PHE A 95 -20.45 10.93 -56.24
CA PHE A 95 -20.79 9.61 -55.72
C PHE A 95 -21.51 8.79 -56.80
N PRO A 96 -21.18 7.49 -56.98
CA PRO A 96 -21.91 6.63 -57.90
C PRO A 96 -23.34 6.39 -57.37
N ALA A 97 -24.33 6.72 -58.20
CA ALA A 97 -25.72 6.41 -57.95
C ALA A 97 -25.93 4.89 -57.94
N VAL A 98 -26.36 4.34 -56.82
CA VAL A 98 -26.87 2.97 -56.74
C VAL A 98 -28.29 2.98 -57.33
N PRO A 99 -28.58 2.24 -58.41
CA PRO A 99 -29.94 2.14 -58.93
C PRO A 99 -30.83 1.42 -57.92
N GLY A 100 -31.87 2.11 -57.45
CA GLY A 100 -32.91 1.54 -56.62
C GLY A 100 -33.71 0.50 -57.39
N THR A 101 -33.45 -0.77 -57.15
CA THR A 101 -34.30 -1.86 -57.62
C THR A 101 -35.61 -1.81 -56.83
N ARG A 102 -36.65 -1.29 -57.48
CA ARG A 102 -38.04 -1.35 -57.03
C ARG A 102 -38.46 -2.81 -56.93
N VAL A 103 -38.46 -3.36 -55.72
CA VAL A 103 -39.09 -4.65 -55.44
C VAL A 103 -40.60 -4.42 -55.36
N GLU A 104 -41.30 -4.76 -56.43
CA GLU A 104 -42.76 -4.94 -56.42
C GLU A 104 -43.08 -6.17 -55.55
N LEU A 105 -43.74 -5.94 -54.41
CA LEU A 105 -44.30 -7.01 -53.59
C LEU A 105 -45.61 -7.49 -54.25
N PRO A 106 -45.82 -8.82 -54.40
CA PRO A 106 -47.02 -9.36 -55.02
C PRO A 106 -48.28 -9.08 -54.18
N ALA A 107 -49.31 -8.61 -54.88
CA ALA A 107 -50.58 -8.13 -54.35
C ALA A 107 -51.53 -9.23 -53.90
N HIS A 108 -51.15 -10.11 -52.96
CA HIS A 108 -52.10 -11.09 -52.41
C HIS A 108 -51.81 -11.44 -50.95
N TYR A 109 -52.16 -10.57 -50.00
CA TYR A 109 -52.63 -11.05 -48.69
C TYR A 109 -53.77 -10.18 -48.16
N ARG A 110 -54.94 -10.79 -48.25
CA ARG A 110 -56.25 -10.40 -47.74
C ARG A 110 -56.12 -10.06 -46.25
N ARG A 111 -56.40 -8.80 -45.88
CA ARG A 111 -56.50 -8.34 -44.49
C ARG A 111 -57.46 -9.28 -43.73
N PRO A 112 -57.01 -10.05 -42.73
CA PRO A 112 -57.93 -10.69 -41.81
C PRO A 112 -58.64 -9.59 -41.05
N THR A 113 -59.97 -9.66 -41.04
CA THR A 113 -60.86 -8.90 -40.17
C THR A 113 -60.20 -8.72 -38.80
N GLN A 114 -59.93 -7.46 -38.43
CA GLN A 114 -59.40 -7.08 -37.13
C GLN A 114 -60.42 -7.53 -36.09
N ALA A 115 -60.19 -8.72 -35.52
CA ALA A 115 -60.89 -9.15 -34.32
C ALA A 115 -60.63 -8.07 -33.26
N ALA A 116 -61.70 -7.50 -32.74
CA ALA A 116 -61.66 -6.46 -31.74
C ALA A 116 -60.72 -6.89 -30.61
N VAL A 117 -59.55 -6.24 -30.51
CA VAL A 117 -58.66 -6.41 -29.37
C VAL A 117 -59.45 -5.94 -28.15
N PRO A 118 -59.72 -6.80 -27.16
CA PRO A 118 -60.43 -6.38 -25.96
C PRO A 118 -59.63 -5.25 -25.32
N ALA A 119 -60.34 -4.17 -25.00
CA ALA A 119 -59.76 -2.97 -24.42
C ALA A 119 -58.84 -3.34 -23.24
N PRO A 120 -57.66 -2.70 -23.09
CA PRO A 120 -56.80 -2.94 -21.94
C PRO A 120 -57.63 -2.75 -20.66
N PRO A 121 -57.51 -3.66 -19.67
CA PRO A 121 -58.28 -3.53 -18.43
C PRO A 121 -58.02 -2.14 -17.84
N PRO A 122 -59.05 -1.49 -17.26
CA PRO A 122 -58.92 -0.15 -16.74
C PRO A 122 -57.75 -0.11 -15.75
N ARG A 123 -56.70 0.62 -16.10
CA ARG A 123 -55.59 0.89 -15.17
C ARG A 123 -56.24 1.49 -13.92
N LYS A 124 -56.26 0.71 -12.82
CA LYS A 124 -56.78 1.20 -11.53
C LYS A 124 -56.04 2.50 -11.26
N LYS A 125 -56.76 3.64 -11.37
CA LYS A 125 -56.21 4.97 -11.15
C LYS A 125 -55.74 4.99 -9.70
N MET A 126 -54.44 4.80 -9.48
CA MET A 126 -53.87 4.95 -8.15
C MET A 126 -54.26 6.33 -7.63
N SER A 127 -54.81 6.38 -6.42
CA SER A 127 -55.15 7.66 -5.80
C SER A 127 -53.90 8.54 -5.77
N ARG A 128 -54.09 9.86 -5.95
CA ARG A 128 -52.98 10.83 -5.98
C ARG A 128 -52.06 10.72 -4.75
N GLY A 129 -52.61 10.32 -3.60
CA GLY A 129 -51.85 10.01 -2.38
C GLY A 129 -50.89 8.83 -2.52
N LYS A 130 -51.34 7.70 -3.09
CA LYS A 130 -50.48 6.53 -3.32
C LYS A 130 -49.35 6.83 -4.32
N ARG A 131 -49.62 7.65 -5.34
CA ARG A 131 -48.62 8.09 -6.31
C ARG A 131 -47.57 9.00 -5.67
N ARG A 132 -47.98 9.95 -4.82
CA ARG A 132 -47.05 10.82 -4.08
C ARG A 132 -46.20 10.05 -3.08
N ALA A 133 -46.78 9.08 -2.37
CA ALA A 133 -46.04 8.23 -1.45
C ALA A 133 -44.96 7.40 -2.17
N LEU A 134 -45.28 6.80 -3.32
CA LEU A 134 -44.31 6.06 -4.15
C LEU A 134 -43.20 6.96 -4.70
N LEU A 135 -43.53 8.18 -5.15
CA LEU A 135 -42.53 9.14 -5.61
C LEU A 135 -41.62 9.60 -4.46
N GLY A 136 -42.18 9.84 -3.28
CA GLY A 136 -41.41 10.20 -2.08
C GLY A 136 -40.49 9.06 -1.63
N ALA A 137 -40.99 7.83 -1.58
CA ALA A 137 -40.18 6.66 -1.27
C ALA A 137 -39.07 6.44 -2.31
N GLY A 138 -39.38 6.59 -3.60
CA GLY A 138 -38.40 6.52 -4.68
C GLY A 138 -37.31 7.58 -4.54
N ALA A 139 -37.66 8.83 -4.24
CA ALA A 139 -36.70 9.91 -4.04
C ALA A 139 -35.75 9.64 -2.87
N ILE A 140 -36.27 9.16 -1.73
CA ILE A 140 -35.46 8.82 -0.56
C ILE A 140 -34.48 7.68 -0.90
N LEU A 141 -34.95 6.65 -1.60
CA LEU A 141 -34.13 5.50 -1.98
C LEU A 141 -33.07 5.88 -3.02
N SER A 142 -33.38 6.78 -3.96
CA SER A 142 -32.42 7.35 -4.90
C SER A 142 -31.36 8.20 -4.22
N VAL A 143 -31.72 9.04 -3.23
CA VAL A 143 -30.75 9.83 -2.46
C VAL A 143 -29.87 8.92 -1.62
N ALA A 144 -30.45 7.92 -0.95
CA ALA A 144 -29.69 6.93 -0.19
C ALA A 144 -28.70 6.17 -1.10
N ALA A 145 -29.12 5.74 -2.29
CA ALA A 145 -28.24 5.09 -3.25
C ALA A 145 -27.15 6.04 -3.80
N ALA A 146 -27.49 7.30 -4.07
CA ALA A 146 -26.53 8.29 -4.56
C ALA A 146 -25.43 8.62 -3.55
N VAL A 147 -25.71 8.49 -2.24
CA VAL A 147 -24.69 8.66 -1.18
C VAL A 147 -23.96 7.35 -0.90
N ALA A 148 -24.66 6.21 -0.87
CA ALA A 148 -24.08 4.93 -0.50
C ALA A 148 -23.22 4.31 -1.62
N LEU A 149 -23.60 4.45 -2.89
CA LEU A 149 -22.88 3.84 -4.02
C LEU A 149 -21.45 4.41 -4.19
N PRO A 150 -21.21 5.74 -4.15
CA PRO A 150 -19.85 6.27 -4.20
C PRO A 150 -19.01 5.81 -3.02
N GLY A 151 -19.60 5.74 -1.81
CA GLY A 151 -18.92 5.26 -0.61
C GLY A 151 -18.53 3.78 -0.70
N TRP A 152 -19.43 2.93 -1.19
CA TRP A 152 -19.15 1.51 -1.45
C TRP A 152 -18.04 1.35 -2.50
N PHE A 153 -18.12 2.06 -3.63
CA PHE A 153 -17.08 2.01 -4.67
C PHE A 153 -15.73 2.49 -4.13
N ALA A 154 -15.69 3.59 -3.36
CA ALA A 154 -14.46 4.06 -2.74
C ALA A 154 -13.88 3.05 -1.74
N TYR A 155 -14.73 2.35 -0.99
CA TYR A 155 -14.31 1.30 -0.07
C TYR A 155 -13.77 0.07 -0.80
N GLU A 156 -14.42 -0.36 -1.88
CA GLU A 156 -13.92 -1.44 -2.74
C GLU A 156 -12.58 -1.08 -3.39
N VAL A 157 -12.43 0.14 -3.91
CA VAL A 157 -11.15 0.63 -4.44
C VAL A 157 -10.08 0.68 -3.34
N TYR A 158 -10.45 1.08 -2.12
CA TYR A 158 -9.54 1.07 -0.97
C TYR A 158 -9.10 -0.33 -0.58
N GLN A 159 -10.03 -1.29 -0.50
CA GLN A 159 -9.75 -2.70 -0.22
C GLN A 159 -8.92 -3.34 -1.33
N TYR A 160 -9.22 -3.01 -2.58
CA TYR A 160 -8.43 -3.45 -3.74
C TYR A 160 -6.99 -2.92 -3.68
N GLY A 161 -6.80 -1.67 -3.24
CA GLY A 161 -5.47 -1.08 -3.03
C GLY A 161 -4.75 -1.57 -1.76
N ARG A 162 -5.44 -2.27 -0.85
CA ARG A 162 -4.89 -2.80 0.41
C ARG A 162 -5.50 -4.16 0.74
N PRO A 163 -5.26 -5.17 -0.10
CA PRO A 163 -5.72 -6.53 0.19
C PRO A 163 -5.14 -6.99 1.52
N SER A 164 -5.89 -7.82 2.25
CA SER A 164 -5.40 -8.44 3.48
C SER A 164 -4.22 -9.35 3.15
N ASP A 165 -3.11 -9.19 3.87
CA ASP A 165 -1.91 -9.99 3.64
C ASP A 165 -2.18 -11.49 3.93
N HIS A 166 -1.82 -12.34 2.97
CA HIS A 166 -1.74 -13.78 3.11
C HIS A 166 -0.35 -14.15 3.63
N ILE A 167 -0.30 -14.56 4.90
CA ILE A 167 0.95 -14.80 5.62
C ILE A 167 1.36 -16.27 5.51
N HIS A 168 2.54 -16.50 4.93
CA HIS A 168 3.21 -17.80 4.90
C HIS A 168 4.24 -17.86 6.02
N ILE A 169 3.97 -18.68 7.05
CA ILE A 169 4.88 -18.82 8.19
C ILE A 169 6.05 -19.73 7.81
N VAL A 170 7.27 -19.19 7.89
CA VAL A 170 8.52 -19.90 7.60
C VAL A 170 9.22 -20.21 8.91
N LYS A 171 9.54 -21.49 9.12
CA LYS A 171 10.23 -21.95 10.33
C LYS A 171 11.65 -21.37 10.40
N PRO A 172 12.21 -21.22 11.61
CA PRO A 172 13.55 -20.66 11.78
C PRO A 172 14.60 -21.44 10.98
N GLY A 173 15.47 -20.70 10.29
CA GLY A 173 16.57 -21.26 9.47
C GLY A 173 16.15 -21.91 8.15
N GLN A 174 14.85 -22.04 7.86
CA GLN A 174 14.35 -22.57 6.60
C GLN A 174 14.30 -21.50 5.51
N ALA A 175 14.33 -21.96 4.26
CA ALA A 175 14.01 -21.13 3.11
C ALA A 175 12.54 -21.32 2.75
N ALA A 176 11.93 -20.29 2.16
CA ALA A 176 10.60 -20.35 1.57
C ALA A 176 10.68 -20.02 0.10
N THR A 177 9.91 -20.73 -0.72
CA THR A 177 9.86 -20.51 -2.16
C THR A 177 8.58 -19.76 -2.50
N TRP A 178 8.72 -18.67 -3.24
CA TRP A 178 7.61 -17.91 -3.77
C TRP A 178 7.95 -17.41 -5.17
N GLN A 179 7.03 -17.58 -6.13
CA GLN A 179 7.20 -17.12 -7.53
C GLN A 179 8.59 -17.44 -8.11
N HIS A 180 8.98 -18.72 -8.09
CA HIS A 180 10.24 -19.19 -8.67
C HIS A 180 11.51 -18.64 -8.00
N VAL A 181 11.39 -18.00 -6.84
CA VAL A 181 12.50 -17.48 -6.06
C VAL A 181 12.50 -18.11 -4.67
N SER A 182 13.65 -18.61 -4.24
CA SER A 182 13.87 -19.07 -2.87
C SER A 182 14.41 -17.93 -2.03
N TRP A 183 13.78 -17.73 -0.88
CA TRP A 183 14.08 -16.68 0.09
C TRP A 183 14.52 -17.31 1.40
N LYS A 184 15.67 -16.89 1.91
CA LYS A 184 16.15 -17.26 3.25
C LYS A 184 16.52 -15.99 3.99
N VAL A 185 16.18 -15.92 5.27
CA VAL A 185 16.43 -14.73 6.09
C VAL A 185 17.24 -15.11 7.32
N SER A 186 18.20 -14.28 7.67
CA SER A 186 18.83 -14.28 8.99
C SER A 186 18.68 -12.91 9.64
N LEU A 187 18.44 -12.92 10.96
CA LEU A 187 18.19 -11.73 11.76
C LEU A 187 19.15 -11.73 12.94
N ALA A 188 19.90 -10.65 13.11
CA ALA A 188 20.86 -10.51 14.21
C ALA A 188 20.78 -9.12 14.84
N ALA A 189 20.84 -9.06 16.17
CA ALA A 189 21.08 -7.82 16.88
C ALA A 189 22.54 -7.40 16.68
N ILE A 190 22.79 -6.14 16.34
CA ILE A 190 24.13 -5.57 16.16
C ILE A 190 24.32 -4.35 17.07
N PRO A 191 25.55 -4.00 17.44
CA PRO A 191 25.82 -2.70 18.07
C PRO A 191 25.47 -1.56 17.12
N ASP A 192 25.39 -0.34 17.66
CA ASP A 192 25.22 0.88 16.87
C ASP A 192 26.29 0.94 15.76
N PRO A 193 25.90 0.96 14.48
CA PRO A 193 26.85 1.01 13.37
C PRO A 193 27.62 2.34 13.34
N VAL A 194 27.10 3.39 13.97
CA VAL A 194 27.83 4.64 14.14
C VAL A 194 28.56 4.58 15.49
N PRO A 195 29.90 4.63 15.51
CA PRO A 195 30.66 4.62 16.75
C PRO A 195 30.43 5.95 17.48
N SER A 196 29.38 6.00 18.31
CA SER A 196 29.11 7.10 19.21
C SER A 196 29.90 6.91 20.51
N ALA A 197 30.41 8.01 21.08
CA ALA A 197 31.16 7.98 22.34
C ALA A 197 30.32 7.48 23.54
N LYS A 198 28.98 7.43 23.38
CA LYS A 198 28.03 6.88 24.35
C LYS A 198 27.00 6.04 23.59
N PRO A 199 26.96 4.71 23.79
CA PRO A 199 25.99 3.87 23.12
C PRO A 199 24.57 4.23 23.55
N ASP A 200 23.67 4.42 22.57
CA ASP A 200 22.25 4.65 22.84
C ASP A 200 21.60 3.32 23.26
N THR A 201 21.28 3.20 24.55
CA THR A 201 20.62 2.01 25.11
C THR A 201 19.11 2.00 24.91
N SER A 202 18.52 3.05 24.33
CA SER A 202 17.08 3.11 24.05
C SER A 202 16.69 2.38 22.76
N ARG A 203 17.68 2.00 21.93
CA ARG A 203 17.50 1.43 20.60
C ARG A 203 18.34 0.17 20.45
N GLN A 204 17.79 -0.81 19.77
CA GLN A 204 18.52 -2.00 19.33
C GLN A 204 18.54 -2.03 17.80
N TRP A 205 19.74 -1.98 17.24
CA TRP A 205 19.95 -2.16 15.81
C TRP A 205 19.84 -3.64 15.46
N MET A 206 19.14 -3.92 14.36
CA MET A 206 18.91 -5.25 13.83
C MET A 206 19.46 -5.30 12.41
N LYS A 207 20.36 -6.23 12.14
CA LYS A 207 20.79 -6.57 10.77
C LYS A 207 19.91 -7.71 10.26
N VAL A 208 19.28 -7.49 9.12
CA VAL A 208 18.54 -8.49 8.36
C VAL A 208 19.37 -8.84 7.14
N VAL A 209 19.72 -10.11 6.96
CA VAL A 209 20.36 -10.59 5.73
C VAL A 209 19.37 -11.49 5.02
N VAL A 210 18.89 -11.02 3.88
CA VAL A 210 18.00 -11.77 3.00
C VAL A 210 18.84 -12.38 1.89
N THR A 211 18.78 -13.70 1.75
CA THR A 211 19.34 -14.42 0.61
C THR A 211 18.23 -14.74 -0.37
N ARG A 212 18.41 -14.26 -1.60
CA ARG A 212 17.54 -14.50 -2.76
C ARG A 212 18.24 -15.48 -3.71
N THR A 213 17.54 -16.52 -4.14
CA THR A 213 18.05 -17.46 -5.16
C THR A 213 16.98 -17.72 -6.22
N ALA A 214 17.26 -17.36 -7.47
CA ALA A 214 16.40 -17.71 -8.60
C ALA A 214 16.43 -19.23 -8.84
N LEU A 215 15.28 -19.87 -8.97
CA LEU A 215 15.18 -21.32 -9.16
C LEU A 215 15.14 -21.74 -10.64
N ASP A 216 14.73 -20.82 -11.51
CA ASP A 216 14.66 -20.99 -12.96
C ASP A 216 14.68 -19.61 -13.66
N GLU A 217 14.43 -19.60 -14.97
CA GLU A 217 14.39 -18.39 -15.83
C GLU A 217 13.32 -17.37 -15.39
N GLU A 218 12.17 -17.82 -14.89
CA GLU A 218 11.15 -16.91 -14.35
C GLU A 218 11.65 -16.26 -13.06
N GLY A 219 12.40 -17.00 -12.25
CA GLY A 219 13.07 -16.47 -11.08
C GLY A 219 14.11 -15.39 -11.40
N THR A 220 14.81 -15.46 -12.54
CA THR A 220 15.87 -14.48 -12.87
C THR A 220 15.31 -13.11 -13.27
N ILE A 221 14.14 -13.06 -13.92
CA ILE A 221 13.45 -11.81 -14.26
C ILE A 221 12.71 -11.17 -13.07
N ARG A 222 12.58 -11.86 -11.94
CA ARG A 222 11.96 -11.37 -10.69
C ARG A 222 12.99 -10.95 -9.67
N HIS A 223 13.77 -9.93 -10.01
CA HIS A 223 14.94 -9.52 -9.22
C HIS A 223 14.75 -8.20 -8.46
N TYR A 224 13.58 -7.56 -8.56
CA TYR A 224 13.28 -6.33 -7.82
C TYR A 224 13.37 -6.52 -6.31
N THR A 225 13.82 -5.45 -5.63
CA THR A 225 14.00 -5.41 -4.18
C THR A 225 12.70 -5.74 -3.44
N PRO A 226 12.71 -6.70 -2.49
CA PRO A 226 11.54 -7.01 -1.68
C PRO A 226 11.28 -5.92 -0.64
N GLU A 227 10.03 -5.80 -0.21
CA GLU A 227 9.71 -4.99 0.97
C GLU A 227 9.94 -5.83 2.22
N VAL A 228 10.75 -5.34 3.14
CA VAL A 228 11.09 -6.04 4.39
C VAL A 228 10.71 -5.19 5.59
N ARG A 229 9.99 -5.80 6.53
CA ARG A 229 9.57 -5.17 7.78
C ARG A 229 9.88 -6.08 8.95
N LEU A 230 10.11 -5.48 10.10
CA LEU A 230 10.27 -6.17 11.38
C LEU A 230 8.93 -6.12 12.11
N THR A 231 8.47 -7.23 12.68
CA THR A 231 7.24 -7.29 13.47
C THR A 231 7.47 -7.96 14.81
N ASP A 232 6.73 -7.56 15.85
CA ASP A 232 6.69 -8.29 17.11
C ASP A 232 5.39 -9.10 17.27
N LYS A 233 5.28 -9.83 18.38
CA LYS A 233 4.08 -10.61 18.74
C LYS A 233 2.85 -9.74 19.02
N SER A 234 3.02 -8.45 19.27
CA SER A 234 1.94 -7.50 19.51
C SER A 234 1.44 -6.86 18.20
N GLY A 235 2.03 -7.21 17.05
CA GLY A 235 1.70 -6.67 15.74
C GLY A 235 2.28 -5.28 15.47
N ARG A 236 3.22 -4.80 16.29
CA ARG A 236 3.95 -3.56 16.00
C ARG A 236 4.94 -3.82 14.88
N VAL A 237 5.10 -2.84 14.00
CA VAL A 237 5.90 -2.96 12.79
C VAL A 237 6.95 -1.86 12.73
N TRP A 238 8.18 -2.23 12.40
CA TRP A 238 9.29 -1.32 12.14
C TRP A 238 9.81 -1.52 10.73
N LEU A 239 10.25 -0.43 10.09
CA LEU A 239 10.85 -0.48 8.77
C LEU A 239 12.28 -1.04 8.87
N ALA A 240 12.67 -1.86 7.90
CA ALA A 240 14.07 -2.19 7.65
C ALA A 240 14.50 -1.52 6.35
N GLU A 241 15.57 -0.74 6.40
CA GLU A 241 16.12 -0.04 5.24
C GLU A 241 17.26 -0.84 4.62
N MET A 242 17.28 -0.90 3.30
CA MET A 242 18.33 -1.59 2.56
C MET A 242 19.63 -0.79 2.64
N VAL A 243 20.71 -1.48 2.98
CA VAL A 243 22.06 -0.91 3.10
C VAL A 243 22.97 -1.38 1.97
N ASN A 244 22.80 -2.64 1.53
CA ASN A 244 23.57 -3.22 0.45
C ASN A 244 22.76 -4.30 -0.28
N GLU A 245 22.93 -4.39 -1.60
CA GLU A 245 22.28 -5.40 -2.44
C GLU A 245 23.29 -5.92 -3.46
N THR A 246 23.48 -7.25 -3.50
CA THR A 246 24.35 -7.91 -4.46
C THR A 246 23.59 -8.48 -5.66
N THR A 247 22.26 -8.31 -5.70
CA THR A 247 21.44 -8.75 -6.84
C THR A 247 21.77 -7.87 -8.05
N PRO A 248 22.13 -8.45 -9.21
CA PRO A 248 22.29 -7.68 -10.42
C PRO A 248 20.98 -7.01 -10.85
N ASN A 249 21.09 -5.77 -11.32
CA ASN A 249 19.94 -5.01 -11.83
C ASN A 249 19.47 -5.50 -13.21
N GLU A 250 20.32 -6.21 -13.94
CA GLU A 250 20.00 -6.72 -15.28
C GLU A 250 19.59 -8.20 -15.19
N PRO A 251 18.47 -8.62 -15.80
CA PRO A 251 18.02 -10.02 -15.76
C PRO A 251 19.04 -11.03 -16.29
N GLN A 252 19.85 -10.65 -17.28
CA GLN A 252 20.82 -11.55 -17.92
C GLN A 252 22.03 -11.84 -17.01
N GLU A 253 22.29 -10.98 -16.03
CA GLU A 253 23.34 -11.17 -15.03
C GLU A 253 22.85 -11.99 -13.82
N ASN A 254 21.53 -12.09 -13.64
CA ASN A 254 20.90 -12.94 -12.64
C ASN A 254 21.00 -14.42 -13.05
N LYS A 255 21.82 -15.18 -12.33
CA LYS A 255 22.07 -16.60 -12.61
C LYS A 255 21.18 -17.51 -11.77
N ILE A 256 20.58 -18.51 -12.42
CA ILE A 256 19.81 -19.57 -11.77
C ILE A 256 20.69 -20.28 -10.73
N GLY A 257 20.12 -20.55 -9.56
CA GLY A 257 20.77 -21.24 -8.44
C GLY A 257 21.83 -20.42 -7.70
N THR A 258 22.14 -19.20 -8.14
CA THR A 258 23.13 -18.34 -7.48
C THR A 258 22.47 -17.55 -6.35
N PRO A 259 22.97 -17.63 -5.11
CA PRO A 259 22.45 -16.84 -4.00
C PRO A 259 22.99 -15.40 -4.07
N TYR A 260 22.09 -14.44 -4.01
CA TYR A 260 22.38 -13.01 -3.87
C TYR A 260 21.93 -12.53 -2.49
N GLN A 261 22.69 -11.62 -1.88
CA GLN A 261 22.44 -11.09 -0.54
C GLN A 261 21.89 -9.66 -0.61
N ILE A 262 20.90 -9.41 0.22
CA ILE A 262 20.32 -8.09 0.47
C ILE A 262 20.47 -7.86 1.97
N ASP A 263 21.33 -6.91 2.33
CA ASP A 263 21.57 -6.51 3.71
C ASP A 263 20.68 -5.31 4.03
N LEU A 264 19.88 -5.45 5.08
CA LEU A 264 19.02 -4.40 5.61
C LEU A 264 19.33 -4.13 7.08
N MET A 265 19.01 -2.91 7.52
CA MET A 265 19.10 -2.50 8.91
C MET A 265 17.75 -1.95 9.38
N GLY A 266 17.32 -2.38 10.56
CA GLY A 266 16.15 -1.83 11.24
C GLY A 266 16.50 -1.47 12.68
N VAL A 267 15.68 -0.61 13.27
CA VAL A 267 15.83 -0.21 14.68
C VAL A 267 14.57 -0.57 15.43
N VAL A 268 14.72 -1.31 16.53
CA VAL A 268 13.62 -1.76 17.38
C VAL A 268 13.90 -1.42 18.85
N PRO A 269 12.88 -1.35 19.72
CA PRO A 269 13.11 -1.24 21.15
C PRO A 269 13.87 -2.47 21.68
N PRO A 270 14.87 -2.31 22.57
CA PRO A 270 15.63 -3.43 23.12
C PRO A 270 14.77 -4.49 23.80
N SER A 271 13.67 -4.09 24.44
CA SER A 271 12.74 -4.99 25.13
C SER A 271 12.07 -6.02 24.22
N VAL A 272 12.06 -5.78 22.90
CA VAL A 272 11.44 -6.70 21.93
C VAL A 272 12.41 -7.29 20.94
N ALA A 273 13.69 -6.88 20.95
CA ALA A 273 14.67 -7.32 19.97
C ALA A 273 14.72 -8.84 19.79
N ASP A 274 14.60 -9.60 20.88
CA ASP A 274 14.62 -11.08 20.88
C ASP A 274 13.32 -11.75 20.43
N GLN A 275 12.25 -10.97 20.21
CA GLN A 275 10.93 -11.44 19.80
C GLN A 275 10.56 -10.98 18.40
N VAL A 276 11.41 -10.18 17.75
CA VAL A 276 11.17 -9.66 16.41
C VAL A 276 11.28 -10.79 15.38
N GLU A 277 10.33 -10.78 14.47
CA GLU A 277 10.26 -11.64 13.31
C GLU A 277 10.32 -10.78 12.04
N VAL A 278 10.64 -11.39 10.90
CA VAL A 278 10.78 -10.67 9.63
C VAL A 278 9.59 -10.96 8.73
N LEU A 279 8.92 -9.90 8.28
CA LEU A 279 7.94 -9.94 7.21
C LEU A 279 8.63 -9.52 5.91
N LEU A 280 8.70 -10.44 4.96
CA LEU A 280 9.26 -10.22 3.64
C LEU A 280 8.14 -10.34 2.62
N ARG A 281 7.90 -9.26 1.87
CA ARG A 281 6.98 -9.25 0.73
C ARG A 281 7.79 -9.23 -0.57
N PRO A 282 7.84 -10.35 -1.31
CA PRO A 282 8.47 -10.38 -2.61
C PRO A 282 7.80 -9.38 -3.57
N SER A 283 8.58 -8.74 -4.44
CA SER A 283 8.02 -7.94 -5.52
C SER A 283 7.36 -8.85 -6.55
N ILE A 284 6.16 -8.49 -7.00
CA ILE A 284 5.47 -9.15 -8.11
C ILE A 284 5.92 -8.63 -9.48
N SER A 285 6.78 -7.60 -9.50
CA SER A 285 7.26 -6.99 -10.73
C SER A 285 8.20 -7.94 -11.47
N ARG A 286 8.11 -7.94 -12.80
CA ARG A 286 8.95 -8.71 -13.71
C ARG A 286 9.73 -7.75 -14.58
N ASP A 287 10.98 -8.07 -14.86
CA ASP A 287 11.79 -7.37 -15.85
C ASP A 287 12.09 -8.32 -17.01
N VAL A 288 11.24 -8.27 -18.02
CA VAL A 288 11.31 -9.16 -19.18
C VAL A 288 12.21 -8.51 -20.24
N PRO A 289 13.34 -9.13 -20.61
CA PRO A 289 14.25 -8.57 -21.60
C PRO A 289 13.56 -8.24 -22.92
N GLY A 290 13.70 -7.00 -23.38
CA GLY A 290 13.13 -6.54 -24.67
C GLY A 290 11.63 -6.26 -24.64
N GLN A 291 10.96 -6.37 -23.49
CA GLN A 291 9.56 -5.99 -23.36
C GLN A 291 9.40 -4.47 -23.43
N SER A 292 8.40 -4.00 -24.18
CA SER A 292 8.10 -2.57 -24.24
C SER A 292 7.38 -2.10 -22.98
N VAL A 293 7.49 -0.81 -22.64
CA VAL A 293 6.73 -0.21 -21.53
C VAL A 293 5.22 -0.37 -21.74
N THR A 294 4.75 -0.32 -22.99
CA THR A 294 3.32 -0.51 -23.31
C THR A 294 2.86 -1.94 -23.00
N ASP A 295 3.68 -2.94 -23.31
CA ASP A 295 3.37 -4.34 -23.00
C ASP A 295 3.43 -4.59 -21.49
N MET A 296 4.43 -4.03 -20.81
CA MET A 296 4.55 -4.09 -19.34
C MET A 296 3.31 -3.48 -18.66
N MET A 297 2.84 -2.31 -19.12
CA MET A 297 1.63 -1.66 -18.61
C MET A 297 0.36 -2.46 -18.92
N LYS A 298 0.30 -3.12 -20.07
CA LYS A 298 -0.84 -3.97 -20.41
C LYS A 298 -0.88 -5.21 -19.51
N GLU A 299 0.28 -5.83 -19.29
CA GLU A 299 0.42 -7.00 -18.44
C GLU A 299 0.12 -6.70 -16.97
N SER A 300 0.51 -5.52 -16.46
CA SER A 300 0.20 -5.11 -15.09
C SER A 300 -1.30 -4.93 -14.85
N VAL A 301 -2.05 -4.49 -15.87
CA VAL A 301 -3.53 -4.38 -15.80
C VAL A 301 -4.21 -5.74 -15.91
N THR A 302 -3.63 -6.70 -16.64
CA THR A 302 -4.22 -8.03 -16.84
C THR A 302 -3.75 -9.10 -15.87
N THR A 303 -2.74 -8.79 -15.05
CA THR A 303 -2.15 -9.73 -14.09
C THR A 303 -3.11 -10.03 -12.95
N GLU A 304 -3.32 -11.33 -12.67
CA GLU A 304 -4.07 -11.80 -11.49
C GLU A 304 -3.16 -12.00 -10.26
N GLU A 305 -1.84 -11.83 -10.40
CA GLU A 305 -0.90 -11.91 -9.29
C GLU A 305 -1.14 -10.77 -8.31
N LYS A 306 -1.36 -11.12 -7.05
CA LYS A 306 -1.59 -10.16 -5.97
C LYS A 306 -0.31 -9.92 -5.19
N SER A 307 -0.09 -8.66 -4.82
CA SER A 307 1.00 -8.25 -3.92
C SER A 307 0.69 -8.50 -2.44
N ASP A 308 -0.27 -9.37 -2.13
CA ASP A 308 -0.76 -9.66 -0.77
C ASP A 308 0.00 -10.81 -0.10
N GLN A 309 1.00 -11.39 -0.76
CA GLN A 309 1.69 -12.59 -0.29
C GLN A 309 2.91 -12.18 0.53
N VAL A 310 2.91 -12.54 1.82
CA VAL A 310 3.96 -12.15 2.77
C VAL A 310 4.58 -13.39 3.39
N LEU A 311 5.90 -13.50 3.32
CA LEU A 311 6.68 -14.54 3.98
C LEU A 311 7.07 -14.05 5.38
N ARG A 312 6.61 -14.75 6.41
CA ARG A 312 6.89 -14.44 7.81
C ARG A 312 7.94 -15.40 8.35
N PHE A 313 9.18 -14.94 8.45
CA PHE A 313 10.29 -15.70 9.00
C PHE A 313 10.30 -15.53 10.52
N THR A 314 9.96 -16.61 11.21
CA THR A 314 10.06 -16.66 12.68
C THR A 314 11.53 -16.81 13.08
N ARG A 315 11.87 -16.21 14.21
CA ARG A 315 13.21 -16.30 14.80
C ARG A 315 13.51 -17.68 15.40
#